data_AF-A0A6G3X4C5-F1
#
_entry.id   AF-A0A6G3X4C5-F1
#
_cell.length_a   1.000
_cell.length_b   1.000
_cell.length_c   1.000
_cell.angle_alpha   90.00
_cell.angle_beta   90.00
_cell.angle_gamma   90.00
#
_symmetry.space_group_name_H-M   'P 1'
#
loop_
_entity.id
_entity.type
_entity.pdbx_description
1 polymer ?
#
loop_
_entity_poly.entity_id
_entity_poly.type
_entity_poly.pdbx_seq_one_letter_code
_entity_poly.pdbx_strand_id
1 'polypeptide(L)'
;VLPQAFRSVIPPVGSTLIALAKNSAIAGAFSVTELLGTYKTLNELGYSIIWSFVWIAVGYLIITLTISAVFNVMEKRWGVAR
;
A
#
# COMPACT_ATOMS: atom_id res chain seq x y z
N VAL A 1 -9.29 -21.73 20.66
CA VAL A 1 -9.71 -20.41 20.12
C VAL A 1 -8.57 -19.57 19.55
N LEU A 2 -7.41 -19.42 20.22
CA LEU A 2 -6.27 -18.63 19.70
C LEU A 2 -5.80 -18.99 18.27
N PRO A 3 -5.64 -20.28 17.89
CA PRO A 3 -5.22 -20.63 16.55
C PRO A 3 -6.26 -20.29 15.47
N GLN A 4 -7.55 -20.28 15.83
CA GLN A 4 -8.64 -19.99 14.90
C GLN A 4 -8.80 -18.48 14.69
N ALA A 5 -8.69 -17.70 15.77
CA ALA A 5 -8.73 -16.24 15.73
C ALA A 5 -7.58 -15.67 14.90
N PHE A 6 -6.37 -16.24 15.02
CA PHE A 6 -5.23 -15.82 14.20
C PHE A 6 -5.52 -15.99 12.70
N ARG A 7 -6.09 -17.13 12.30
CA ARG A 7 -6.39 -17.44 10.89
C ARG A 7 -7.50 -16.56 10.31
N SER A 8 -8.49 -16.17 11.12
CA SER A 8 -9.59 -15.31 10.67
C SER A 8 -9.20 -13.83 10.51
N VAL A 9 -8.12 -13.39 11.16
CA VAL A 9 -7.67 -11.98 11.14
C VAL A 9 -6.70 -11.68 9.99
N ILE A 10 -6.06 -12.70 9.38
CA ILE A 10 -5.11 -12.49 8.27
C ILE A 10 -5.76 -11.75 7.07
N PRO A 11 -6.90 -12.21 6.51
CA PRO A 11 -7.51 -11.51 5.36
C PRO A 11 -7.92 -10.05 5.65
N PRO A 12 -8.62 -9.72 6.75
CA PRO A 12 -9.00 -8.33 7.01
C PRO A 12 -7.80 -7.43 7.27
N VAL A 13 -6.72 -7.91 7.91
CA VAL A 13 -5.50 -7.10 8.11
C VAL A 13 -4.81 -6.78 6.78
N GLY A 14 -4.75 -7.72 5.84
CA GLY A 14 -4.18 -7.44 4.51
C GLY A 14 -4.96 -6.33 3.79
N SER A 15 -6.30 -6.41 3.83
CA SER A 15 -7.17 -5.39 3.24
C SER A 15 -7.01 -4.01 3.90
N THR A 16 -6.93 -3.95 5.22
CA THR A 16 -6.75 -2.68 5.94
C THR A 16 -5.38 -2.08 5.66
N LEU A 17 -4.31 -2.87 5.56
CA LEU A 17 -2.98 -2.36 5.20
C LEU A 17 -2.94 -1.78 3.79
N ILE A 18 -3.60 -2.41 2.81
CA ILE A 18 -3.73 -1.87 1.45
C ILE A 18 -4.51 -0.54 1.47
N ALA A 19 -5.60 -0.47 2.25
CA ALA A 19 -6.36 0.76 2.40
C ALA A 19 -5.53 1.88 3.03
N LEU A 20 -4.80 1.59 4.12
CA LEU A 20 -3.92 2.53 4.80
C LEU A 20 -2.79 3.02 3.88
N ALA A 21 -2.20 2.14 3.08
CA ALA A 21 -1.16 2.50 2.12
C ALA A 21 -1.66 3.52 1.08
N LYS A 22 -2.91 3.44 0.64
CA LYS A 22 -3.50 4.44 -0.28
C LYS A 22 -3.91 5.71 0.47
N ASN A 23 -4.49 5.58 1.65
CA ASN A 23 -4.95 6.71 2.45
C ASN A 23 -3.81 7.57 3.00
N SER A 24 -2.59 7.02 3.11
CA SER A 24 -1.40 7.77 3.52
C SER A 24 -1.07 8.92 2.56
N ALA A 25 -1.48 8.87 1.29
CA ALA A 25 -1.29 9.95 0.32
C ALA A 25 -2.03 11.26 0.70
N ILE A 26 -2.96 11.21 1.65
CA ILE A 26 -3.64 12.40 2.18
C ILE A 26 -2.73 13.12 3.18
N ALA A 27 -1.76 12.44 3.79
CA ALA A 27 -0.90 13.03 4.81
C ALA A 27 0.01 14.15 4.26
N GLY A 28 0.21 14.23 2.94
CA GLY A 28 0.99 15.25 2.27
C GLY A 28 0.28 16.59 2.20
N ALA A 29 -1.05 16.61 2.40
CA ALA A 29 -1.79 17.83 2.69
C ALA A 29 -1.34 18.45 4.03
N PHE A 30 -0.83 17.62 4.96
CA PHE A 30 -0.28 18.03 6.25
C PHE A 30 1.25 18.14 6.24
N SER A 31 1.87 18.29 5.06
CA SER A 31 3.32 18.40 4.88
C SER A 31 4.13 17.19 5.37
N VAL A 32 3.50 16.02 5.49
CA VAL A 32 4.21 14.76 5.71
C VAL A 32 4.92 14.35 4.42
N THR A 33 6.16 13.89 4.53
CA THR A 33 6.91 13.39 3.38
C THR A 33 6.44 11.99 3.03
N GLU A 34 6.01 11.80 1.79
CA GLU A 34 5.42 10.57 1.27
C GLU A 34 5.58 10.49 -0.24
N LEU A 35 5.26 9.32 -0.80
CA LEU A 35 5.50 9.01 -2.20
C LEU A 35 4.77 9.97 -3.16
N LEU A 36 3.50 10.28 -2.89
CA LEU A 36 2.78 11.27 -3.69
C LEU A 36 3.48 12.64 -3.60
N GLY A 37 3.86 13.07 -2.38
CA GLY A 37 4.50 14.36 -2.15
C GLY A 37 5.77 14.63 -2.97
N THR A 38 6.47 13.58 -3.42
CA THR A 38 7.66 13.68 -4.29
C THR A 38 7.38 14.41 -5.62
N TYR A 39 6.13 14.47 -6.09
CA TYR A 39 5.79 15.22 -7.32
C TYR A 39 6.20 16.69 -7.23
N LYS A 40 6.13 17.32 -6.04
CA LYS A 40 6.45 18.74 -5.84
C LYS A 40 7.93 19.00 -6.15
N THR A 41 8.81 18.22 -5.53
CA THR A 41 10.26 18.31 -5.76
C THR A 41 10.63 18.02 -7.20
N LEU A 42 10.01 17.01 -7.83
CA LEU A 42 10.28 16.69 -9.24
C LEU A 42 9.84 17.83 -10.17
N ASN A 43 8.71 18.47 -9.88
CA ASN A 43 8.22 19.61 -10.65
C ASN A 43 9.13 20.84 -10.48
N GLU A 44 9.63 21.11 -9.28
CA GLU A 44 10.60 22.19 -9.01
C GLU A 44 11.92 22.00 -9.75
N LEU A 45 12.35 20.74 -9.94
CA LEU A 45 13.52 20.38 -10.74
C LEU A 45 13.27 20.42 -12.26
N GLY A 46 12.05 20.73 -12.71
CA GLY A 46 11.67 20.83 -14.11
C GLY A 46 11.31 19.50 -14.79
N TYR A 47 11.10 18.41 -14.03
CA TYR A 47 10.65 17.14 -14.60
C TYR A 47 9.18 17.19 -14.99
N SER A 48 8.80 16.35 -15.97
CA SER A 48 7.40 16.24 -16.41
C SER A 48 6.49 15.70 -15.29
N ILE A 49 5.45 16.47 -15.00
CA ILE A 49 4.43 16.11 -13.99
C ILE A 49 3.69 14.81 -14.33
N ILE A 50 3.41 14.57 -15.62
CA ILE A 50 2.71 13.36 -16.08
C ILE A 50 3.56 12.14 -15.77
N TRP A 51 4.84 12.16 -16.17
CA TRP A 51 5.76 11.06 -15.91
C TRP A 51 6.01 10.85 -14.42
N SER A 52 6.06 11.93 -13.63
CA SER A 52 6.16 11.85 -12.17
C SER A 52 4.96 11.10 -11.57
N PHE A 53 3.73 11.42 -11.99
CA PHE A 53 2.54 10.71 -11.52
C PHE A 53 2.49 9.24 -11.96
N VAL A 54 2.96 8.92 -13.17
CA VAL A 54 3.07 7.52 -13.63
C VAL A 54 3.99 6.72 -12.70
N TRP A 55 5.17 7.25 -12.38
CA TRP A 55 6.10 6.57 -11.47
C TRP A 55 5.57 6.45 -10.05
N ILE A 56 4.90 7.48 -9.55
CA ILE A 56 4.22 7.44 -8.24
C ILE A 56 3.14 6.36 -8.23
N ALA A 57 2.30 6.28 -9.27
CA ALA A 57 1.26 5.26 -9.40
C ALA A 57 1.87 3.84 -9.46
N VAL A 58 2.96 3.66 -10.19
CA VAL A 58 3.72 2.39 -10.22
C VAL A 58 4.25 2.05 -8.82
N GLY A 59 4.77 3.02 -8.07
CA GLY A 59 5.22 2.80 -6.69
C GLY A 59 4.09 2.33 -5.76
N TYR A 60 2.93 2.99 -5.79
CA TYR A 60 1.75 2.54 -5.03
C TYR A 60 1.25 1.16 -5.46
N LEU A 61 1.33 0.85 -6.76
CA LEU A 61 0.98 -0.46 -7.29
C LEU A 61 1.92 -1.54 -6.74
N ILE A 62 3.23 -1.30 -6.75
CA ILE A 62 4.23 -2.22 -6.18
C ILE A 62 3.96 -2.47 -4.69
N ILE A 63 3.68 -1.42 -3.92
CA ILE A 63 3.34 -1.55 -2.49
C ILE A 63 2.09 -2.42 -2.31
N THR A 64 1.03 -2.12 -3.07
CA THR A 64 -0.25 -2.84 -3.00
C THR A 64 -0.09 -4.31 -3.35
N LEU A 65 0.61 -4.61 -4.44
CA LEU A 65 0.87 -5.98 -4.90
C LEU A 65 1.76 -6.73 -3.92
N THR A 66 2.76 -6.07 -3.32
CA THR A 66 3.63 -6.68 -2.31
C THR A 66 2.83 -7.07 -1.07
N ILE A 67 1.99 -6.18 -0.55
CA ILE A 67 1.11 -6.49 0.58
C ILE A 67 0.16 -7.63 0.19
N SER A 68 -0.48 -7.55 -0.98
CA SER A 68 -1.38 -8.60 -1.45
C SER A 68 -0.67 -9.96 -1.54
N ALA A 69 0.52 -10.02 -2.13
CA ALA A 69 1.29 -11.26 -2.26
C ALA A 69 1.67 -11.85 -0.90
N VAL A 70 2.16 -11.02 0.03
CA VAL A 70 2.51 -11.45 1.40
C VAL A 70 1.31 -12.08 2.09
N PHE A 71 0.16 -11.40 2.07
CA PHE A 71 -1.05 -11.88 2.74
C PHE A 71 -1.66 -13.10 2.05
N ASN A 72 -1.55 -13.20 0.72
CA ASN A 72 -2.01 -14.36 -0.04
C ASN A 72 -1.16 -15.62 0.29
N VAL A 73 0.15 -15.46 0.50
CA VAL A 73 1.02 -16.55 1.00
C VAL A 73 0.65 -16.95 2.43
N MET A 74 0.40 -15.97 3.31
CA MET A 74 -0.05 -16.23 4.68
C MET A 74 -1.40 -16.96 4.71
N GLU A 75 -2.33 -16.56 3.84
CA GLU A 75 -3.63 -17.21 3.67
C GLU A 75 -3.50 -18.63 3.12
N LYS A 76 -2.60 -18.90 2.17
CA LYS A 76 -2.36 -20.29 1.73
C LYS A 76 -1.79 -21.18 2.83
N ARG A 77 -0.98 -20.63 3.73
CA ARG A 77 -0.33 -21.39 4.82
C ARG A 77 -1.22 -21.59 6.03
N TRP A 78 -2.04 -20.61 6.35
CA TRP A 78 -2.83 -20.57 7.59
C TRP A 78 -4.33 -20.36 7.35
N GLY A 79 -4.76 -20.20 6.12
CA GLY A 79 -6.16 -20.03 5.77
C GLY A 79 -6.99 -21.20 6.26
N VAL A 80 -8.15 -20.87 6.81
CA VAL A 80 -9.21 -21.84 7.02
C VAL A 80 -9.74 -22.15 5.62
N ALA A 81 -9.66 -23.42 5.19
CA ALA A 81 -10.41 -23.88 4.01
C ALA A 81 -11.87 -23.51 4.26
N ARG A 82 -12.39 -22.57 3.48
CA ARG A 82 -13.81 -22.24 3.48
C ARG A 82 -14.56 -23.32 2.71
#